data_AF-A0A497CMF8-F1
#
_entry.id   AF-A0A497CMF8-F1
#
_cell.length_a   1.000
_cell.length_b   1.000
_cell.length_c   1.000
_cell.angle_alpha   90.00
_cell.angle_beta   90.00
_cell.angle_gamma   90.00
#
_symmetry.space_group_name_H-M   'P 1'
#
loop_
_entity.id
_entity.type
_entity.pdbx_description
1 polymer ?
#
loop_
_entity_poly.entity_id
_entity_poly.type
_entity_poly.pdbx_seq_one_letter_code
_entity_poly.pdbx_strand_id
1 'polypeptide(L)' 'MKRKIFFFLFSFFFFLQTNAQCAMCRAVLESEEGQNTAKGINNGIVYLMVIPYILIGGLGYFIYRKLKSK' A
#
# COMPACT_ATOMS: atom_id res chain seq x y z
N MET A 1 11.99 14.11 -31.34
CA MET A 1 11.27 12.81 -31.39
C MET A 1 11.93 11.70 -30.58
N LYS A 2 13.27 11.54 -30.63
CA LYS A 2 14.02 10.52 -29.86
C LYS A 2 13.75 10.51 -28.35
N ARG A 3 13.60 11.68 -27.70
CA ARG A 3 13.29 11.79 -26.26
C ARG A 3 11.89 11.26 -25.89
N LYS A 4 10.89 11.48 -26.77
CA LYS A 4 9.53 10.96 -26.56
C LYS A 4 9.49 9.44 -26.72
N ILE A 5 10.24 8.91 -27.69
CA ILE A 5 10.41 7.47 -27.91
C ILE A 5 11.11 6.82 -26.71
N PHE A 6 12.17 7.43 -26.20
CA PHE A 6 12.86 6.95 -25.00
C PHE A 6 11.93 6.92 -23.77
N PHE A 7 11.16 7.99 -23.56
CA PHE A 7 10.21 8.06 -22.45
C PHE A 7 9.07 7.02 -22.60
N PHE A 8 8.61 6.80 -23.82
CA PHE A 8 7.58 5.79 -24.11
C PHE A 8 8.10 4.36 -23.87
N LEU A 9 9.32 4.06 -24.32
CA LEU A 9 9.97 2.76 -24.08
C LEU A 9 10.23 2.52 -22.59
N PHE A 10 10.66 3.56 -21.87
CA PHE A 10 10.85 3.50 -20.42
C PHE A 10 9.53 3.22 -19.69
N SER A 11 8.47 3.98 -20.00
CA SER A 11 7.13 3.77 -19.41
C SER A 11 6.57 2.37 -19.71
N PHE A 12 6.73 1.89 -20.95
CA PHE A 12 6.30 0.56 -21.36
C PHE A 12 7.02 -0.55 -20.60
N PHE A 13 8.33 -0.40 -20.35
CA PHE A 13 9.12 -1.39 -19.61
C PHE A 13 8.69 -1.50 -18.13
N PHE A 14 8.34 -0.38 -17.50
CA PHE A 14 7.85 -0.38 -16.12
C PHE A 14 6.41 -0.86 -15.98
N PHE A 15 5.56 -0.66 -16.99
CA PHE A 15 4.17 -1.15 -16.99
C PHE A 15 4.09 -2.68 -17.06
N LEU A 16 5.07 -3.35 -17.68
CA LEU A 16 5.12 -4.82 -17.73
C LEU A 16 5.30 -5.47 -16.35
N GLN A 17 5.81 -4.74 -15.35
CA GLN A 17 5.99 -5.27 -13.99
C GLN A 17 4.77 -5.12 -13.08
N THR A 18 3.71 -4.39 -13.50
CA THR A 18 2.61 -4.06 -12.59
C THR A 18 1.42 -5.03 -12.62
N ASN A 19 1.47 -6.12 -13.40
CA ASN A 19 0.28 -6.97 -13.64
C ASN A 19 0.47 -8.49 -13.47
N ALA A 20 1.54 -8.99 -12.84
CA ALA A 20 1.79 -10.44 -12.76
C ALA A 20 2.02 -11.04 -11.34
N GLN A 21 1.85 -10.28 -10.26
CA GLN A 21 1.96 -10.85 -8.90
C GLN A 21 0.61 -11.28 -8.28
N CYS A 22 -0.52 -10.85 -8.86
CA CYS A 22 -1.81 -11.05 -8.22
C CYS A 22 -2.37 -12.48 -8.31
N ALA A 23 -2.02 -13.25 -9.35
CA ALA A 23 -2.50 -14.64 -9.50
C ALA A 23 -1.61 -15.65 -8.74
N MET A 24 -0.30 -15.41 -8.68
CA MET A 24 0.65 -16.27 -7.97
C MET A 24 0.54 -16.09 -6.45
N CYS A 25 0.44 -14.84 -5.97
CA CYS A 25 0.26 -14.57 -4.55
C CYS A 25 -1.12 -15.05 -4.05
N ARG A 26 -2.20 -14.93 -4.85
CA ARG A 26 -3.50 -15.50 -4.46
C ARG A 26 -3.46 -17.02 -4.36
N ALA A 27 -2.93 -17.72 -5.36
CA ALA A 27 -2.89 -19.19 -5.35
C ALA A 27 -2.08 -19.74 -4.16
N VAL A 28 -0.96 -19.09 -3.81
CA VAL A 28 -0.19 -19.47 -2.62
C VAL A 28 -0.95 -19.17 -1.34
N LEU A 29 -1.62 -18.02 -1.22
CA LEU A 29 -2.33 -17.61 0.01
C LEU A 29 -3.68 -18.33 0.21
N GLU A 30 -4.32 -18.80 -0.87
CA GLU A 30 -5.59 -19.54 -0.83
C GLU A 30 -5.37 -21.06 -0.61
N SER A 31 -4.13 -21.55 -0.70
CA SER A 31 -3.79 -22.93 -0.31
C SER A 31 -3.87 -23.12 1.21
N GLU A 32 -4.10 -24.37 1.68
CA GLU A 32 -4.19 -24.65 3.13
C GLU A 32 -2.91 -24.25 3.90
N GLU A 33 -1.72 -24.48 3.32
CA GLU A 33 -0.44 -23.99 3.87
C GLU A 33 -0.33 -22.45 3.81
N GLY A 34 -0.94 -21.84 2.80
CA GLY A 34 -1.02 -20.40 2.57
C GLY A 34 -1.86 -19.61 3.57
N GLN A 35 -2.85 -20.25 4.19
CA GLN A 35 -3.81 -19.57 5.08
C GLN A 35 -3.13 -18.93 6.30
N ASN A 36 -2.11 -19.57 6.86
CA ASN A 36 -1.35 -19.00 7.99
C ASN A 36 -0.54 -17.78 7.56
N THR A 37 0.08 -17.84 6.39
CA THR A 37 0.79 -16.71 5.77
C THR A 37 -0.17 -15.56 5.43
N ALA A 38 -1.36 -15.89 4.91
CA ALA A 38 -2.41 -14.91 4.60
C ALA A 38 -2.90 -14.17 5.85
N LYS A 39 -3.10 -14.88 6.95
CA LYS A 39 -3.42 -14.27 8.25
C LYS A 39 -2.30 -13.34 8.73
N GLY A 40 -1.04 -13.75 8.60
CA GLY A 40 0.13 -12.93 8.93
C GLY A 40 0.17 -11.63 8.12
N ILE A 41 -0.07 -11.70 6.82
CA ILE A 41 -0.13 -10.53 5.94
C ILE A 41 -1.30 -9.62 6.31
N ASN A 42 -2.49 -10.16 6.54
CA ASN A 42 -3.66 -9.36 6.92
C ASN A 42 -3.42 -8.61 8.25
N ASN A 43 -2.79 -9.28 9.22
CA ASN A 43 -2.40 -8.64 10.48
C ASN A 43 -1.37 -7.51 10.24
N GLY A 44 -0.41 -7.73 9.34
CA GLY A 44 0.55 -6.70 8.94
C GLY A 44 -0.11 -5.49 8.28
N ILE A 45 -1.08 -5.71 7.38
CA ILE A 45 -1.86 -4.64 6.73
C ILE A 45 -2.60 -3.82 7.80
N VAL A 46 -3.32 -4.49 8.70
CA VAL A 46 -4.04 -3.81 9.79
C VAL A 46 -3.07 -3.02 10.67
N TYR A 47 -1.93 -3.61 11.05
CA TYR A 47 -0.92 -2.95 11.86
C TYR A 47 -0.36 -1.68 11.19
N LEU A 48 -0.06 -1.75 9.89
CA LEU A 48 0.42 -0.60 9.12
C LEU A 48 -0.68 0.47 8.92
N MET A 49 -1.93 0.05 8.73
CA MET A 49 -3.06 0.96 8.58
C MET A 49 -3.41 1.71 9.87
N VAL A 50 -3.14 1.15 11.05
CA VAL A 50 -3.40 1.83 12.33
C VAL A 50 -2.59 3.13 12.47
N ILE A 51 -1.36 3.16 11.95
CA ILE A 51 -0.45 4.31 12.06
C ILE A 51 -1.07 5.61 11.49
N PRO A 52 -1.53 5.68 10.22
CA PRO A 52 -2.11 6.91 9.69
C PRO A 52 -3.35 7.37 10.46
N TYR A 53 -4.18 6.45 10.98
CA TYR A 53 -5.36 6.85 11.78
C TYR A 53 -4.96 7.51 13.11
N ILE A 54 -3.95 6.97 13.80
CA ILE A 54 -3.43 7.55 15.03
C ILE A 54 -2.83 8.94 14.75
N LEU A 55 -2.04 9.07 13.67
CA LEU A 55 -1.40 10.33 13.31
C LEU A 55 -2.44 11.42 12.98
N ILE A 56 -3.44 11.10 12.16
CA ILE A 56 -4.50 12.05 11.81
C ILE A 56 -5.35 12.41 13.04
N GLY A 57 -5.71 11.43 13.87
CA GLY A 57 -6.46 11.66 15.11
C GLY A 57 -5.68 12.54 16.10
N GLY A 58 -4.39 12.25 16.30
CA GLY A 58 -3.51 13.05 17.14
C GLY A 58 -3.35 14.48 16.63
N LEU A 59 -3.10 14.65 15.32
CA LEU A 59 -3.02 15.96 14.68
C LEU A 59 -4.32 16.75 14.86
N GLY A 60 -5.47 16.11 14.62
CA GLY A 60 -6.79 16.71 14.81
C GLY A 60 -7.03 17.16 16.26
N TYR A 61 -6.65 16.34 17.23
CA TYR A 61 -6.72 16.70 18.66
C TYR A 61 -5.86 17.92 19.00
N PHE A 62 -4.60 17.97 18.51
CA PHE A 62 -3.73 19.12 18.73
C PHE A 62 -4.28 20.40 18.10
N ILE A 63 -4.83 20.32 16.88
CA ILE A 63 -5.48 21.45 16.21
C ILE A 63 -6.68 21.93 17.03
N TYR A 64 -7.57 21.02 17.43
CA TYR A 64 -8.73 21.36 18.25
C TYR A 64 -8.31 22.06 19.55
N ARG A 65 -7.31 21.51 20.26
CA ARG A 65 -6.85 22.07 21.53
C ARG A 65 -6.21 23.45 21.34
N LYS A 66 -5.48 23.67 20.25
CA LYS A 66 -4.94 25.00 19.89
C LYS A 66 -6.05 26.00 19.59
N LEU A 67 -7.06 25.60 18.82
CA LEU A 67 -8.17 26.48 18.45
C LEU A 67 -9.10 26.78 19.62
N LYS A 68 -9.33 25.83 20.54
CA LYS A 68 -10.11 26.03 21.77
C LYS A 68 -9.38 26.91 22.79
N SER A 69 -8.05 26.85 22.81
CA SER A 69 -7.21 27.64 23.71
C SER A 69 -6.96 29.07 23.21
N LYS A 70 -7.45 29.41 22.01
CA LYS A 70 -7.47 30.76 21.46
C LYS A 70 -8.87 31.34 21.62
#